data_AF-A0AA44BQ53-F1
#
_entry.id   AF-A0AA44BQ53-F1
#
_cell.length_a   1.000
_cell.length_b   1.000
_cell.length_c   1.000
_cell.angle_alpha   90.00
_cell.angle_beta   90.00
_cell.angle_gamma   90.00
#
_symmetry.space_group_name_H-M   'P 1'
#
loop_
_entity.id
_entity.type
_entity.pdbx_description
1 polymer ?
#
loop_
_entity_poly.entity_id
_entity_poly.type
_entity_poly.pdbx_seq_one_letter_code
_entity_poly.pdbx_strand_id
1 'polypeptide(L)'
;MDIERIINTYGSYVFNYALKLSCNPSVAEDLTQETFINAWKKINTLEDSNVIKAWLKKICFNNFLMYERKNKNYTELLYDDINILEKEGNLLKYNPPKPEDEVIVEEAISELQNGCFLAMVRYLTLHQRIAFSLIDMFGLSLDEVSSLIGISKGATKGLLYRAHMNLDSFFYKHCNILDVDNPCSCRAWIEFSKKRNDLQKNSNEHKLVTNLDYKKSSYIFNDEVRGKINFLYKNMPDRKPSEKWYQEVVDIINEMYINKN
;
A
#
# COMPACT_ATOMS: atom_id res chain seq x y z
N MET A 1 -17.07 18.83 16.60
CA MET A 1 -16.35 18.60 15.33
C MET A 1 -17.31 17.86 14.43
N ASP A 2 -17.58 18.37 13.23
CA ASP A 2 -18.56 17.77 12.32
C ASP A 2 -17.94 16.60 11.55
N ILE A 3 -18.60 15.43 11.57
CA ILE A 3 -18.12 14.20 10.93
C ILE A 3 -18.13 14.30 9.41
N GLU A 4 -19.10 15.02 8.85
CA GLU A 4 -19.19 15.24 7.41
C GLU A 4 -17.94 15.97 6.91
N ARG A 5 -17.55 17.05 7.61
CA ARG A 5 -16.31 17.77 7.33
C ARG A 5 -15.07 16.87 7.46
N ILE A 6 -15.02 15.99 8.46
CA ILE A 6 -13.89 15.05 8.63
C ILE A 6 -13.83 14.06 7.45
N ILE A 7 -14.96 13.48 7.06
CA ILE A 7 -15.04 12.53 5.94
C ILE A 7 -14.65 13.22 4.63
N ASN A 8 -15.19 14.41 4.35
CA ASN A 8 -14.87 15.15 3.13
C ASN A 8 -13.39 15.54 3.06
N THR A 9 -12.78 15.85 4.21
CA THR A 9 -11.36 16.26 4.27
C THR A 9 -10.40 15.06 4.20
N TYR A 10 -10.73 13.96 4.88
CA TYR A 10 -9.80 12.84 5.10
C TYR A 10 -10.19 11.53 4.41
N GLY A 11 -11.34 11.49 3.74
CA GLY A 11 -11.90 10.29 3.12
C GLY A 11 -10.95 9.67 2.11
N SER A 12 -10.44 10.49 1.17
CA SER A 12 -9.47 10.04 0.17
C SER A 12 -8.18 9.56 0.81
N TYR A 13 -7.73 10.24 1.87
CA TYR A 13 -6.52 9.87 2.58
C TYR A 13 -6.65 8.52 3.30
N VAL A 14 -7.75 8.29 4.03
CA VAL A 14 -8.01 7.02 4.72
C VAL A 14 -8.21 5.89 3.69
N PHE A 15 -8.90 6.15 2.59
CA PHE A 15 -9.06 5.18 1.52
C PHE A 15 -7.73 4.77 0.89
N ASN A 16 -6.87 5.72 0.54
CA ASN A 16 -5.55 5.39 -0.01
C ASN A 16 -4.68 4.64 1.01
N TYR A 17 -4.83 4.97 2.30
CA TYR A 17 -4.21 4.22 3.39
C TYR A 17 -4.69 2.77 3.46
N ALA A 18 -6.00 2.55 3.45
CA ALA A 18 -6.58 1.22 3.42
C ALA A 18 -6.20 0.46 2.13
N LEU A 19 -6.20 1.11 0.97
CA LEU A 19 -5.87 0.50 -0.32
C LEU A 19 -4.42 0.06 -0.42
N LYS A 20 -3.48 0.86 0.11
CA LYS A 20 -2.06 0.50 0.13
C LYS A 20 -1.75 -0.64 1.12
N LEU A 21 -2.60 -0.85 2.13
CA LEU A 21 -2.51 -1.98 3.06
C LEU A 21 -3.18 -3.25 2.50
N SER A 22 -4.42 -3.13 2.00
CA SER A 22 -5.22 -4.28 1.54
C SER A 22 -4.88 -4.72 0.13
N CYS A 23 -4.38 -3.79 -0.70
CA CYS A 23 -4.24 -3.93 -2.15
C CYS A 23 -5.52 -4.43 -2.86
N ASN A 24 -6.68 -4.14 -2.27
CA ASN A 24 -7.98 -4.51 -2.77
C ASN A 24 -8.94 -3.32 -2.59
N PRO A 25 -9.46 -2.73 -3.68
CA PRO A 25 -10.37 -1.58 -3.61
C PRO A 25 -11.62 -1.81 -2.77
N SER A 26 -12.28 -2.97 -2.91
CA SER A 26 -13.49 -3.28 -2.14
C SER A 26 -13.20 -3.40 -0.66
N VAL A 27 -12.09 -4.05 -0.29
CA VAL A 27 -11.65 -4.12 1.12
C VAL A 27 -11.25 -2.74 1.64
N ALA A 28 -10.65 -1.90 0.78
CA ALA A 28 -10.28 -0.54 1.16
C ALA A 28 -11.50 0.34 1.44
N GLU A 29 -12.56 0.22 0.64
CA GLU A 29 -13.85 0.86 0.89
C GLU A 29 -14.39 0.44 2.27
N ASP A 30 -14.53 -0.87 2.51
CA ASP A 30 -15.03 -1.40 3.79
C ASP A 30 -14.21 -0.88 4.99
N LEU A 31 -12.88 -0.96 4.91
CA LEU A 31 -11.99 -0.48 5.96
C LEU A 31 -12.11 1.03 6.19
N THR A 32 -12.32 1.81 5.13
CA THR A 32 -12.48 3.27 5.22
C THR A 32 -13.78 3.61 5.92
N GLN A 33 -14.87 2.97 5.53
CA GLN A 33 -16.17 3.12 6.20
C GLN A 33 -16.07 2.75 7.67
N GLU A 34 -15.54 1.56 7.99
CA GLU A 34 -15.36 1.12 9.38
C GLU A 34 -14.46 2.06 10.17
N THR A 35 -13.46 2.67 9.53
CA THR A 35 -12.59 3.67 10.15
C THR A 35 -13.38 4.89 10.58
N PHE A 36 -14.22 5.46 9.72
CA PHE A 36 -15.01 6.65 10.08
C PHE A 36 -16.10 6.34 11.10
N ILE A 37 -16.72 5.17 11.04
CA ILE A 37 -17.66 4.71 12.07
C ILE A 37 -16.96 4.60 13.44
N ASN A 38 -15.78 3.98 13.48
CA ASN A 38 -15.01 3.82 14.72
C ASN A 38 -14.41 5.15 15.21
N ALA A 39 -14.02 6.04 14.29
CA ALA A 39 -13.56 7.39 14.61
C ALA A 39 -14.70 8.19 15.24
N TRP A 40 -15.90 8.17 14.66
CA TRP A 40 -17.04 8.88 15.23
C TRP A 40 -17.37 8.42 16.65
N LYS A 41 -17.41 7.10 16.88
CA LYS A 41 -17.61 6.52 18.23
C LYS A 41 -16.57 6.98 19.26
N LYS A 42 -15.36 7.33 18.81
CA LYS A 42 -14.22 7.72 19.65
C LYS A 42 -13.87 9.19 19.49
N ILE A 43 -14.71 10.02 18.85
CA ILE A 43 -14.33 11.39 18.50
C ILE A 43 -14.00 12.24 19.74
N ASN A 44 -14.65 11.93 20.87
CA ASN A 44 -14.38 12.58 22.15
C ASN A 44 -13.01 12.25 22.76
N THR A 45 -12.30 11.24 22.25
CA THR A 45 -10.93 10.92 22.68
C THR A 45 -9.86 11.64 21.84
N LEU A 46 -10.26 12.41 20.83
CA LEU A 46 -9.34 13.21 20.03
C LEU A 46 -9.06 14.52 20.76
N GLU A 47 -7.92 14.58 21.45
CA GLU A 47 -7.51 15.74 22.25
C GLU A 47 -7.01 16.92 21.40
N ASP A 48 -6.33 16.64 20.27
CA ASP A 48 -5.80 17.65 19.36
C ASP A 48 -6.19 17.36 17.90
N SER A 49 -6.83 18.33 17.25
CA SER A 49 -7.19 18.25 15.84
C SER A 49 -5.98 18.15 14.90
N ASN A 50 -4.79 18.62 15.29
CA ASN A 50 -3.58 18.54 14.48
C ASN A 50 -3.11 17.10 14.27
N VAL A 51 -3.45 16.18 15.18
CA VAL A 51 -3.05 14.77 15.09
C VAL A 51 -4.10 13.88 14.43
N ILE A 52 -5.20 14.45 13.91
CA ILE A 52 -6.32 13.67 13.33
C ILE A 52 -5.87 12.71 12.22
N LYS A 53 -4.90 13.11 11.38
CA LYS A 53 -4.34 12.24 10.32
C LYS A 53 -3.67 10.99 10.90
N ALA A 54 -2.87 11.15 11.96
CA ALA A 54 -2.19 10.04 12.62
C ALA A 54 -3.17 9.17 13.41
N TRP A 55 -4.16 9.81 14.04
CA TRP A 55 -5.22 9.13 14.77
C TRP A 55 -6.10 8.26 13.85
N LEU A 56 -6.54 8.79 12.71
CA LEU A 56 -7.30 8.04 11.69
C LEU A 56 -6.46 6.88 11.11
N LYS A 57 -5.16 7.11 10.83
CA LYS A 57 -4.24 6.03 10.41
C LYS A 57 -4.21 4.88 11.42
N LYS A 58 -4.14 5.20 12.72
CA LYS A 58 -4.12 4.19 13.78
C LYS A 58 -5.43 3.40 13.83
N ILE A 59 -6.57 4.06 13.70
CA ILE A 59 -7.88 3.38 13.65
C ILE A 59 -7.97 2.47 12.43
N CYS A 60 -7.64 3.00 11.25
CA CYS A 60 -7.69 2.23 10.01
C CYS A 60 -6.76 1.03 10.03
N PHE A 61 -5.54 1.17 10.56
CA PHE A 61 -4.60 0.06 10.68
C PHE A 61 -5.12 -1.02 11.62
N ASN A 62 -5.73 -0.65 12.75
CA ASN A 62 -6.33 -1.62 13.67
C ASN A 62 -7.48 -2.37 13.01
N ASN A 63 -8.37 -1.68 12.28
CA ASN A 63 -9.43 -2.31 11.51
C ASN A 63 -8.86 -3.27 10.46
N PHE A 64 -7.79 -2.87 9.77
CA PHE A 64 -7.08 -3.73 8.80
C PHE A 64 -6.53 -4.99 9.44
N LEU A 65 -5.85 -4.89 10.59
CA LEU A 65 -5.35 -6.07 11.30
C LEU A 65 -6.49 -7.00 11.75
N MET A 66 -7.61 -6.44 12.21
CA MET A 66 -8.79 -7.23 12.57
C MET A 66 -9.36 -7.98 11.36
N TYR A 67 -9.46 -7.31 10.21
CA TYR A 67 -9.85 -7.90 8.94
C TYR A 67 -8.92 -9.06 8.55
N GLU A 68 -7.61 -8.85 8.57
CA GLU A 68 -6.61 -9.89 8.19
C GLU A 68 -6.66 -11.11 9.12
N ARG A 69 -6.83 -10.88 10.44
CA ARG A 69 -7.00 -11.95 11.43
C ARG A 69 -8.27 -12.76 11.18
N LYS A 70 -9.40 -12.09 10.91
CA LYS A 70 -10.69 -12.74 10.63
C LYS A 70 -10.61 -13.60 9.36
N ASN A 71 -9.89 -13.14 8.34
CA ASN A 71 -9.73 -13.85 7.08
C ASN A 71 -8.60 -14.89 7.07
N LYS A 72 -7.97 -15.16 8.23
CA LYS A 72 -6.84 -16.10 8.39
C LYS A 72 -5.63 -15.80 7.49
N ASN A 73 -5.56 -14.59 6.94
CA ASN A 73 -4.43 -14.11 6.14
C ASN A 73 -3.32 -13.53 7.05
N TYR A 74 -3.61 -13.32 8.33
CA TYR A 74 -2.64 -12.92 9.33
C TYR A 74 -1.92 -14.14 9.92
N THR A 75 -0.65 -14.32 9.56
CA THR A 75 0.27 -15.26 10.23
C THR A 75 1.22 -14.48 11.13
N GLU A 76 1.30 -14.85 12.40
CA GLU A 76 2.30 -14.28 13.31
C GLU A 76 3.71 -14.69 12.87
N LEU A 77 4.67 -13.77 12.99
CA LEU A 77 6.07 -14.08 12.71
C LEU A 77 6.61 -15.00 13.81
N LEU A 78 7.26 -16.09 13.41
CA LEU A 78 7.90 -17.01 14.35
C LEU A 78 9.19 -16.38 14.91
N TYR A 79 9.59 -16.80 16.11
CA TYR A 79 10.79 -16.28 16.77
C TYR A 79 12.07 -16.42 15.93
N ASP A 80 12.24 -17.55 15.25
CA ASP A 80 13.39 -17.79 14.39
C ASP A 80 13.39 -16.88 13.15
N ASP A 81 12.21 -16.56 12.61
CA ASP A 81 12.09 -15.59 11.52
C ASP A 81 12.52 -14.18 11.97
N ILE A 82 12.16 -13.80 13.20
CA ILE A 82 12.52 -12.49 13.79
C ILE A 82 14.05 -12.35 13.92
N ASN A 83 14.75 -13.36 14.43
CA ASN A 83 16.21 -13.30 14.57
C ASN A 83 16.93 -13.14 13.22
N ILE A 84 16.42 -13.79 12.17
CA ILE A 84 16.98 -13.63 10.82
C ILE A 84 16.72 -12.21 10.32
N LEU A 85 15.49 -11.70 10.49
CA LEU A 85 15.12 -10.35 10.10
C LEU A 85 15.98 -9.29 10.81
N GLU A 86 16.31 -9.48 12.09
CA GLU A 86 17.20 -8.57 12.81
C GLU A 86 18.59 -8.47 12.18
N LYS A 87 19.17 -9.61 11.78
CA LYS A 87 20.48 -9.63 11.11
C LYS A 87 20.41 -8.96 9.75
N GLU A 88 19.40 -9.30 8.95
CA GLU A 88 19.19 -8.72 7.62
C GLU A 88 18.85 -7.24 7.67
N GLY A 89 18.25 -6.75 8.76
CA GLY A 89 17.95 -5.33 8.94
C GLY A 89 19.18 -4.41 8.87
N ASN A 90 20.39 -4.94 9.09
CA ASN A 90 21.64 -4.21 8.91
C ASN A 90 22.05 -4.04 7.44
N LEU A 91 21.46 -4.81 6.53
CA LEU A 91 21.70 -4.75 5.09
C LEU A 91 20.82 -3.70 4.40
N LEU A 92 19.82 -3.16 5.10
CA LEU A 92 18.93 -2.15 4.57
C LEU A 92 19.72 -0.87 4.22
N LYS A 93 19.68 -0.49 2.95
CA LYS A 93 20.23 0.78 2.45
C LYS A 93 19.11 1.78 2.22
N TYR A 94 19.32 3.00 2.69
CA TYR A 94 18.40 4.11 2.45
C TYR A 94 18.84 4.91 1.23
N ASN A 95 18.04 4.85 0.17
CA ASN A 95 18.26 5.59 -1.07
C ASN A 95 17.09 6.55 -1.30
N PRO A 96 17.24 7.83 -0.94
CA PRO A 96 16.21 8.81 -1.24
C PRO A 96 16.12 9.02 -2.75
N PRO A 97 14.91 9.22 -3.29
CA PRO A 97 14.75 9.58 -4.69
C PRO A 97 15.41 10.93 -4.96
N LYS A 98 16.04 11.07 -6.12
CA LYS A 98 16.70 12.27 -6.59
C LYS A 98 15.86 12.98 -7.67
N PRO A 99 16.09 14.25 -7.98
CA PRO A 99 15.36 14.95 -9.04
C PRO A 99 15.40 14.23 -10.40
N GLU A 100 16.51 13.58 -10.74
CA GLU A 100 16.65 12.77 -11.96
C GLU A 100 15.79 11.50 -11.99
N ASP A 101 15.25 11.05 -10.84
CA ASP A 101 14.34 9.91 -10.76
C ASP A 101 12.89 10.27 -11.12
N GLU A 102 12.58 11.57 -11.26
CA GLU A 102 11.25 12.03 -11.62
C GLU A 102 10.90 11.64 -13.06
N VAL A 103 9.88 10.80 -13.20
CA VAL A 103 9.36 10.36 -14.49
C VAL A 103 8.01 10.99 -14.74
N ILE A 104 7.97 12.03 -15.59
CA ILE A 104 6.72 12.65 -16.04
C ILE A 104 6.13 11.79 -17.15
N VAL A 105 4.91 11.30 -16.93
CA VAL A 105 4.18 10.47 -17.89
C VAL A 105 2.74 10.96 -18.04
N GLU A 106 2.10 10.57 -19.13
CA GLU A 106 0.65 10.79 -19.32
C GLU A 106 -0.17 10.06 -18.24
N GLU A 107 -1.34 10.60 -17.91
CA GLU A 107 -2.21 10.09 -16.84
C GLU A 107 -2.54 8.60 -17.00
N ALA A 108 -2.90 8.17 -18.21
CA ALA A 108 -3.19 6.76 -18.48
C ALA A 108 -1.99 5.83 -18.21
N ILE A 109 -0.76 6.30 -18.46
CA ILE A 109 0.48 5.58 -18.15
C ILE A 109 0.67 5.50 -16.64
N SER A 110 0.43 6.59 -15.93
CA SER A 110 0.46 6.60 -14.46
C SER A 110 -0.53 5.58 -13.88
N GLU A 111 -1.77 5.55 -14.37
CA GLU A 111 -2.78 4.58 -13.91
C GLU A 111 -2.35 3.12 -14.10
N LEU A 112 -1.73 2.80 -15.24
CA LEU A 112 -1.19 1.46 -15.49
C LEU A 112 -0.03 1.14 -14.54
N GLN A 113 0.90 2.07 -14.32
CA GLN A 113 1.99 1.91 -13.37
C GLN A 113 1.44 1.61 -11.96
N ASN A 114 0.37 2.29 -11.55
CA ASN A 114 -0.31 2.06 -10.29
C ASN A 114 -0.95 0.68 -10.20
N GLY A 115 -1.56 0.22 -11.29
CA GLY A 115 -2.09 -1.15 -11.39
C GLY A 115 -0.99 -2.20 -11.26
N CYS A 116 0.12 -2.03 -11.97
CA CYS A 116 1.30 -2.89 -11.86
C CYS A 116 1.85 -2.90 -10.44
N PHE A 117 1.94 -1.73 -9.80
CA PHE A 117 2.38 -1.61 -8.42
C PHE A 117 1.47 -2.34 -7.44
N LEU A 118 0.15 -2.10 -7.49
CA LEU A 118 -0.79 -2.77 -6.59
C LEU A 118 -0.78 -4.29 -6.78
N ALA A 119 -0.64 -4.76 -8.02
CA ALA A 119 -0.45 -6.18 -8.30
C ALA A 119 0.82 -6.70 -7.62
N MET A 120 1.88 -5.91 -7.58
CA MET A 120 3.16 -6.31 -6.98
C MET A 120 3.21 -6.34 -5.47
N VAL A 121 2.66 -5.33 -4.83
CA VAL A 121 2.59 -5.30 -3.37
C VAL A 121 1.73 -6.44 -2.83
N ARG A 122 0.79 -6.97 -3.62
CA ARG A 122 0.03 -8.19 -3.27
C ARG A 122 0.89 -9.43 -3.11
N TYR A 123 2.04 -9.49 -3.77
CA TYR A 123 2.96 -10.62 -3.67
C TYR A 123 3.94 -10.53 -2.51
N LEU A 124 4.02 -9.38 -1.85
CA LEU A 124 4.71 -9.28 -0.57
C LEU A 124 3.91 -10.03 0.49
N THR A 125 4.62 -10.65 1.42
CA THR A 125 3.99 -11.18 2.63
C THR A 125 3.30 -10.03 3.38
N LEU A 126 2.29 -10.34 4.18
CA LEU A 126 1.52 -9.31 4.90
C LEU A 126 2.44 -8.36 5.70
N HIS A 127 3.42 -8.91 6.44
CA HIS A 127 4.36 -8.12 7.23
C HIS A 127 5.32 -7.28 6.39
N GLN A 128 5.80 -7.81 5.25
CA GLN A 128 6.60 -7.05 4.29
C GLN A 128 5.81 -5.88 3.71
N ARG A 129 4.57 -6.16 3.30
CA ARG A 129 3.64 -5.15 2.77
C ARG A 129 3.37 -4.06 3.79
N ILE A 130 3.07 -4.41 5.04
CA ILE A 130 2.84 -3.43 6.10
C ILE A 130 4.09 -2.55 6.29
N ALA A 131 5.27 -3.16 6.46
CA ALA A 131 6.50 -2.40 6.65
C ALA A 131 6.78 -1.45 5.48
N PHE A 132 6.68 -1.95 4.25
CA PHE A 132 6.91 -1.18 3.03
C PHE A 132 5.89 -0.04 2.86
N SER A 133 4.58 -0.32 2.94
CA SER A 133 3.53 0.69 2.76
C SER A 133 3.63 1.78 3.82
N LEU A 134 3.84 1.43 5.08
CA LEU A 134 3.88 2.43 6.16
C LEU A 134 5.14 3.30 6.12
N ILE A 135 6.30 2.70 5.85
CA ILE A 135 7.58 3.42 5.91
C ILE A 135 7.82 4.18 4.61
N ASP A 136 7.86 3.49 3.48
CA ASP A 136 8.29 4.12 2.23
C ASP A 136 7.20 4.96 1.58
N MET A 137 5.94 4.51 1.65
CA MET A 137 4.84 5.24 1.00
C MET A 137 4.24 6.31 1.91
N PHE A 138 4.04 5.99 3.19
CA PHE A 138 3.39 6.91 4.13
C PHE A 138 4.34 7.72 4.99
N GLY A 139 5.65 7.44 4.92
CA GLY A 139 6.68 8.19 5.62
C GLY A 139 6.68 8.01 7.14
N LEU A 140 6.07 6.94 7.66
CA LEU A 140 6.16 6.64 9.10
C LEU A 140 7.60 6.22 9.44
N SER A 141 8.01 6.55 10.67
CA SER A 141 9.29 6.11 11.19
C SER A 141 9.31 4.61 11.46
N LEU A 142 10.50 4.03 11.43
CA LEU A 142 10.72 2.64 11.84
C LEU A 142 10.22 2.37 13.27
N ASP A 143 10.33 3.34 14.17
CA ASP A 143 9.91 3.19 15.57
C ASP A 143 8.38 3.11 15.68
N GLU A 144 7.65 3.99 14.98
CA GLU A 144 6.19 3.97 14.91
C GLU A 144 5.70 2.64 14.34
N VAL A 145 6.28 2.21 13.22
CA VAL A 145 5.88 0.96 12.56
C VAL A 145 6.19 -0.23 13.45
N SER A 146 7.40 -0.34 14.01
CA SER A 146 7.79 -1.45 14.89
C SER A 146 6.85 -1.62 16.08
N SER A 147 6.44 -0.50 16.70
CA SER A 147 5.48 -0.47 17.81
C SER A 147 4.08 -0.87 17.36
N LEU A 148 3.69 -0.51 16.14
CA LEU A 148 2.39 -0.80 15.56
C LEU A 148 2.23 -2.29 15.20
N ILE A 149 3.28 -2.92 14.67
CA ILE A 149 3.28 -4.35 14.30
C ILE A 149 3.69 -5.26 15.46
N GLY A 150 4.32 -4.74 16.51
CA GLY A 150 4.70 -5.49 17.70
C GLY A 150 5.97 -6.33 17.56
N ILE A 151 6.95 -5.89 16.76
CA ILE A 151 8.28 -6.54 16.65
C ILE A 151 9.41 -5.52 16.81
N SER A 152 10.65 -5.98 16.94
CA SER A 152 11.79 -5.09 17.12
C SER A 152 12.03 -4.18 15.91
N LYS A 153 12.67 -3.02 16.14
CA LYS A 153 13.10 -2.10 15.07
C LYS A 153 14.03 -2.81 14.07
N GLY A 154 14.92 -3.67 14.54
CA GLY A 154 15.81 -4.47 13.70
C GLY A 154 15.04 -5.41 12.78
N ALA A 155 14.07 -6.15 13.32
CA ALA A 155 13.24 -7.04 12.54
C ALA A 155 12.34 -6.28 11.54
N THR A 156 11.85 -5.09 11.93
CA THR A 156 11.11 -4.18 11.04
C THR A 156 11.98 -3.74 9.85
N LYS A 157 13.25 -3.39 10.09
CA LYS A 157 14.21 -3.12 9.00
C LYS A 157 14.43 -4.34 8.11
N GLY A 158 14.52 -5.54 8.69
CA GLY A 158 14.61 -6.79 7.92
C GLY A 158 13.40 -7.02 7.01
N LEU A 159 12.19 -6.75 7.49
CA LEU A 159 10.97 -6.84 6.69
C LEU A 159 11.00 -5.86 5.52
N LEU A 160 11.39 -4.61 5.80
CA LEU A 160 11.52 -3.58 4.78
C LEU A 160 12.58 -3.96 3.74
N TYR A 161 13.73 -4.46 4.18
CA TYR A 161 14.79 -4.95 3.31
C TYR A 161 14.32 -6.07 2.39
N ARG A 162 13.61 -7.07 2.92
CA ARG A 162 13.04 -8.16 2.11
C ARG A 162 11.98 -7.65 1.14
N ALA A 163 11.12 -6.73 1.58
CA ALA A 163 10.10 -6.13 0.73
C ALA A 163 10.74 -5.45 -0.47
N HIS A 164 11.75 -4.63 -0.22
CA HIS A 164 12.59 -4.01 -1.23
C HIS A 164 13.23 -5.01 -2.19
N MET A 165 13.86 -6.07 -1.69
CA MET A 165 14.47 -7.09 -2.56
C MET A 165 13.44 -7.80 -3.45
N ASN A 166 12.27 -8.09 -2.91
CA ASN A 166 11.18 -8.70 -3.68
C ASN A 166 10.64 -7.78 -4.76
N LEU A 167 10.45 -6.48 -4.45
CA LEU A 167 10.02 -5.49 -5.43
C LEU A 167 11.08 -5.32 -6.51
N ASP A 168 12.33 -5.06 -6.13
CA ASP A 168 13.44 -4.92 -7.06
C ASP A 168 13.56 -6.13 -8.00
N SER A 169 13.53 -7.35 -7.44
CA SER A 169 13.59 -8.58 -8.22
C SER A 169 12.51 -8.69 -9.27
N PHE A 170 11.31 -8.20 -8.98
CA PHE A 170 10.21 -8.25 -9.93
C PHE A 170 10.43 -7.25 -11.07
N PHE A 171 10.80 -6.02 -10.74
CA PHE A 171 10.97 -4.98 -11.75
C PHE A 171 12.25 -5.17 -12.57
N TYR A 172 13.27 -5.77 -11.97
CA TYR A 172 14.55 -6.07 -12.60
C TYR A 172 14.37 -6.92 -13.85
N LYS A 173 14.98 -6.49 -14.97
CA LYS A 173 14.87 -7.11 -16.30
C LYS A 173 13.47 -7.14 -16.92
N HIS A 174 12.47 -6.55 -16.26
CA HIS A 174 11.08 -6.57 -16.72
C HIS A 174 10.59 -5.17 -17.08
N CYS A 175 10.82 -4.16 -16.24
CA CYS A 175 10.18 -2.85 -16.38
C CYS A 175 11.00 -1.83 -17.17
N ASN A 176 10.45 -1.35 -18.30
CA ASN A 176 11.10 -0.36 -19.18
C ASN A 176 11.31 1.01 -18.53
N ILE A 177 10.48 1.38 -17.54
CA ILE A 177 10.61 2.65 -16.81
C ILE A 177 11.88 2.69 -15.97
N LEU A 178 12.28 1.53 -15.45
CA LEU A 178 13.42 1.43 -14.55
C LEU A 178 14.72 1.22 -15.33
N ASP A 179 14.63 0.54 -16.47
CA ASP A 179 15.73 0.36 -17.41
C ASP A 179 15.13 0.27 -18.83
N VAL A 180 15.58 1.17 -19.71
CA VAL A 180 15.05 1.34 -21.07
C VAL A 180 15.24 0.12 -21.98
N ASP A 181 16.14 -0.81 -21.62
CA ASP A 181 16.37 -2.04 -22.36
C ASP A 181 15.39 -3.16 -21.97
N ASN A 182 14.60 -2.96 -20.91
CA ASN A 182 13.64 -3.96 -20.45
C ASN A 182 12.37 -4.01 -21.35
N PRO A 183 11.76 -5.21 -21.47
CA PRO A 183 10.69 -5.45 -22.46
C PRO A 183 9.31 -4.88 -22.10
N CYS A 184 8.97 -4.66 -20.83
CA CYS A 184 7.64 -4.19 -20.44
C CYS A 184 7.50 -2.68 -20.66
N SER A 185 6.81 -2.28 -21.73
CA SER A 185 6.47 -0.87 -22.00
C SER A 185 5.03 -0.56 -21.59
N CYS A 186 4.83 0.34 -20.63
CA CYS A 186 3.49 0.80 -20.22
C CYS A 186 2.71 1.40 -21.39
N ARG A 187 3.39 2.14 -22.29
CA ARG A 187 2.76 2.68 -23.50
C ARG A 187 2.28 1.56 -24.43
N ALA A 188 3.10 0.55 -24.66
CA ALA A 188 2.71 -0.62 -25.45
C ALA A 188 1.53 -1.38 -24.82
N TRP A 189 1.51 -1.50 -23.48
CA TRP A 189 0.39 -2.11 -22.75
C TRP A 189 -0.90 -1.32 -22.85
N ILE A 190 -0.85 0.02 -22.83
CA ILE A 190 -2.04 0.86 -23.03
C ILE A 190 -2.55 0.73 -24.46
N GLU A 191 -1.66 0.81 -25.45
CA GLU A 191 -2.02 0.62 -26.85
C GLU A 191 -2.61 -0.78 -27.11
N PHE A 192 -2.03 -1.80 -26.48
CA PHE A 192 -2.59 -3.14 -26.44
C PHE A 192 -3.97 -3.16 -25.78
N SER A 193 -4.12 -2.57 -24.59
CA SER A 193 -5.38 -2.52 -23.82
C SER A 193 -6.51 -1.87 -24.60
N LYS A 194 -6.25 -0.76 -25.30
CA LYS A 194 -7.22 -0.08 -26.18
C LYS A 194 -7.73 -1.00 -27.30
N LYS A 195 -6.89 -1.91 -27.79
CA LYS A 195 -7.20 -2.90 -28.84
C LYS A 195 -7.53 -4.29 -28.26
N ARG A 196 -7.52 -4.43 -26.94
CA ARG A 196 -7.58 -5.71 -26.23
C ARG A 196 -8.96 -6.34 -26.34
N ASN A 197 -10.02 -5.54 -26.36
CA ASN A 197 -11.40 -6.04 -26.51
C ASN A 197 -11.58 -6.82 -27.83
N ASP A 198 -10.82 -6.50 -28.87
CA ASP A 198 -10.80 -7.26 -30.14
C ASP A 198 -10.07 -8.62 -30.01
N LEU A 199 -9.19 -8.76 -29.00
CA LEU A 199 -8.38 -9.94 -28.71
C LEU A 199 -8.91 -10.78 -27.54
N GLN A 200 -9.84 -10.24 -26.74
CA GLN A 200 -10.26 -10.79 -25.45
C GLN A 200 -11.33 -11.88 -25.49
N LYS A 201 -11.64 -12.44 -26.67
CA LYS A 201 -12.56 -13.58 -26.76
C LYS A 201 -12.01 -14.87 -26.15
N ASN A 202 -10.73 -14.93 -25.77
CA ASN A 202 -10.15 -16.08 -25.09
C ASN A 202 -9.02 -15.67 -24.14
N SER A 203 -9.26 -15.61 -22.82
CA SER A 203 -8.34 -16.17 -21.81
C SER A 203 -8.84 -15.91 -20.38
N ASN A 204 -9.20 -16.98 -19.68
CA ASN A 204 -9.15 -17.06 -18.23
C ASN A 204 -8.00 -18.01 -17.90
N GLU A 205 -6.76 -17.53 -17.76
CA GLU A 205 -5.65 -18.34 -17.23
C GLU A 205 -4.37 -17.52 -17.07
N HIS A 206 -4.31 -16.66 -16.06
CA HIS A 206 -3.02 -16.19 -15.56
C HIS A 206 -2.97 -16.39 -14.05
N LYS A 207 -2.29 -17.48 -13.64
CA LYS A 207 -1.93 -17.71 -12.24
C LYS A 207 -0.95 -16.63 -11.81
N LEU A 208 -1.37 -15.86 -10.83
CA LEU A 208 -0.55 -14.89 -10.12
C LEU A 208 0.69 -15.61 -9.52
N VAL A 209 1.89 -15.02 -9.65
CA VAL A 209 3.14 -15.56 -9.08
C VAL A 209 2.97 -15.77 -7.58
N THR A 210 2.78 -17.00 -7.10
CA THR A 210 2.24 -17.20 -5.76
C THR A 210 3.16 -16.77 -4.62
N ASN A 211 4.48 -16.65 -4.84
CA ASN A 211 5.44 -16.09 -3.88
C ASN A 211 6.67 -15.52 -4.60
N LEU A 212 7.11 -14.31 -4.21
CA LEU A 212 8.42 -13.77 -4.57
C LEU A 212 9.49 -14.33 -3.64
N ASP A 213 10.56 -14.89 -4.22
CA ASP A 213 11.70 -15.46 -3.48
C ASP A 213 12.95 -14.60 -3.72
N TYR A 214 13.16 -13.61 -2.86
CA TYR A 214 14.35 -12.75 -2.92
C TYR A 214 15.67 -13.53 -2.86
N LYS A 215 15.71 -14.73 -2.26
CA LYS A 215 16.94 -15.54 -2.18
C LYS A 215 17.29 -16.21 -3.50
N LYS A 216 16.28 -16.46 -4.35
CA LYS A 216 16.47 -16.99 -5.72
C LYS A 216 16.58 -15.90 -6.76
N SER A 217 16.43 -14.64 -6.38
CA SER A 217 16.60 -13.55 -7.30
C SER A 217 18.06 -13.43 -7.71
N SER A 218 18.32 -13.46 -9.03
CA SER A 218 19.63 -13.08 -9.59
C SER A 218 19.84 -11.56 -9.60
N TYR A 219 18.97 -10.82 -8.92
CA TYR A 219 19.05 -9.38 -8.79
C TYR A 219 20.27 -8.97 -7.96
N ILE A 220 21.06 -8.06 -8.53
CA ILE A 220 22.12 -7.36 -7.83
C ILE A 220 21.61 -5.97 -7.52
N PHE A 221 21.69 -5.59 -6.26
CA PHE A 221 21.24 -4.31 -5.76
C PHE A 221 21.82 -3.13 -6.58
N ASN A 222 20.92 -2.27 -7.06
CA ASN A 222 21.24 -1.07 -7.84
C ASN A 222 20.58 0.16 -7.18
N ASP A 223 21.41 1.13 -6.80
CA ASP A 223 20.96 2.30 -6.05
C ASP A 223 20.00 3.20 -6.85
N GLU A 224 20.22 3.34 -8.15
CA GLU A 224 19.41 4.16 -9.06
C GLU A 224 18.03 3.54 -9.27
N VAL A 225 17.99 2.23 -9.57
CA VAL A 225 16.73 1.49 -9.73
C VAL A 225 15.89 1.59 -8.46
N ARG A 226 16.53 1.48 -7.29
CA ARG A 226 15.83 1.63 -6.00
C ARG A 226 15.26 3.03 -5.80
N GLY A 227 16.01 4.08 -6.15
CA GLY A 227 15.55 5.48 -6.08
C GLY A 227 14.27 5.68 -6.90
N LYS A 228 14.28 5.22 -8.16
CA LYS A 228 13.11 5.26 -9.06
C LYS A 228 11.92 4.47 -8.54
N ILE A 229 12.15 3.25 -8.04
CA ILE A 229 11.10 2.43 -7.42
C ILE A 229 10.46 3.18 -6.25
N ASN A 230 11.27 3.72 -5.34
CA ASN A 230 10.79 4.52 -4.20
C ASN A 230 10.02 5.77 -4.65
N PHE A 231 10.48 6.45 -5.71
CA PHE A 231 9.79 7.61 -6.27
C PHE A 231 8.39 7.24 -6.78
N LEU A 232 8.27 6.18 -7.58
CA LEU A 232 6.99 5.71 -8.11
C LEU A 232 6.00 5.39 -6.99
N TYR A 233 6.49 4.82 -5.88
CA TYR A 233 5.63 4.45 -4.75
C TYR A 233 5.17 5.63 -3.91
N LYS A 234 6.05 6.59 -3.66
CA LYS A 234 5.71 7.82 -2.94
C LYS A 234 4.72 8.68 -3.70
N ASN A 235 4.88 8.74 -5.02
CA ASN A 235 4.10 9.60 -5.90
C ASN A 235 2.95 8.86 -6.60
N MET A 236 2.58 7.68 -6.11
CA MET A 236 1.39 6.97 -6.57
C MET A 236 0.16 7.90 -6.38
N PRO A 237 -0.57 8.27 -7.45
CA PRO A 237 -1.69 9.18 -7.35
C PRO A 237 -2.80 8.64 -6.45
N ASP A 238 -3.41 9.56 -5.73
CA ASP A 238 -4.50 9.26 -4.82
C ASP A 238 -5.72 8.75 -5.61
N ARG A 239 -6.17 7.54 -5.27
CA ARG A 239 -7.46 7.04 -5.73
C ARG A 239 -8.56 7.54 -4.82
N LYS A 240 -9.72 7.84 -5.39
CA LYS A 240 -10.89 8.26 -4.62
C LYS A 240 -12.03 7.25 -4.87
N PRO A 241 -12.72 6.79 -3.82
CA PRO A 241 -14.04 6.19 -3.96
C PRO A 241 -14.98 7.14 -4.70
N SER A 242 -16.08 6.60 -5.22
CA SER A 242 -17.11 7.40 -5.86
C SER A 242 -17.74 8.40 -4.88
N GLU A 243 -18.20 9.55 -5.39
CA GLU A 243 -18.88 10.56 -4.55
C GLU A 243 -20.10 9.98 -3.83
N LYS A 244 -20.83 9.11 -4.53
CA LYS A 244 -21.97 8.38 -3.99
C LYS A 244 -21.60 7.56 -2.76
N TRP A 245 -20.44 6.89 -2.80
CA TRP A 245 -19.97 6.09 -1.68
C TRP A 245 -19.70 6.93 -0.44
N TYR A 246 -19.14 8.14 -0.59
CA TYR A 246 -18.94 9.04 0.56
C TYR A 246 -20.26 9.45 1.20
N GLN A 247 -21.28 9.76 0.38
CA GLN A 247 -22.60 10.10 0.88
C GLN A 247 -23.23 8.93 1.65
N GLU A 248 -23.14 7.71 1.12
CA GLU A 248 -23.64 6.50 1.79
C GLU A 248 -22.99 6.31 3.18
N VAL A 249 -21.70 6.59 3.33
CA VAL A 249 -21.02 6.52 4.63
C VAL A 249 -21.52 7.57 5.62
N VAL A 250 -21.73 8.80 5.15
CA VAL A 250 -22.27 9.90 5.96
C VAL A 250 -23.68 9.56 6.44
N ASP A 251 -24.53 9.07 5.54
CA ASP A 251 -25.92 8.70 5.82
C ASP A 251 -26.00 7.60 6.87
N ILE A 252 -25.18 6.54 6.75
CA ILE A 252 -25.11 5.45 7.73
C ILE A 252 -24.75 5.98 9.12
N ILE A 253 -23.76 6.87 9.22
CA ILE A 253 -23.35 7.43 10.52
C ILE A 253 -24.48 8.28 11.12
N ASN A 254 -25.19 9.06 10.29
CA ASN A 254 -26.33 9.87 10.72
C ASN A 254 -27.50 8.99 11.19
N GLU A 255 -27.88 7.95 10.44
CA GLU A 255 -28.97 7.02 10.78
C GLU A 255 -28.72 6.28 12.11
N MET A 256 -27.47 5.89 12.38
CA MET A 256 -27.09 5.24 13.64
C MET A 256 -27.35 6.11 14.88
N TYR A 257 -27.49 7.43 14.71
CA TYR A 257 -27.63 8.39 15.81
C TYR A 257 -28.96 9.14 15.83
N ILE A 258 -29.70 9.24 14.71
CA ILE A 258 -31.11 9.68 14.73
C ILE A 258 -31.95 8.69 15.55
N ASN A 259 -31.61 7.40 15.52
CA ASN A 259 -32.30 6.35 16.30
C ASN A 259 -31.84 6.23 17.77
N LYS A 260 -31.02 7.16 18.27
CA LYS A 260 -30.52 7.18 19.65
C LYS A 260 -30.97 8.38 20.48
N ASN A 261 -31.76 9.30 19.91
CA ASN A 261 -32.34 10.45 20.60
C ASN A 261 -33.84 10.30 20.76
#